data_AF-A0A242NLU7-F1
#
_entry.id   AF-A0A242NLU7-F1
#
_cell.length_a   1.000
_cell.length_b   1.000
_cell.length_c   1.000
_cell.angle_alpha   90.00
_cell.angle_beta   90.00
_cell.angle_gamma   90.00
#
_symmetry.space_group_name_H-M   'P 1'
#
loop_
_entity.id
_entity.type
_entity.pdbx_description
1 polymer ?
#
loop_
_entity_poly.entity_id
_entity_poly.type
_entity_poly.pdbx_seq_one_letter_code
_entity_poly.pdbx_strand_id
1 'polypeptide(L)'
;MIITTYSIKRINALFLIIFIAMIFLLIFFDYGRKIHVNGALLPVDGIFTILSSDPSIVVQILVKENQTIKMGQPLFILRNLKYSSTYDVV
;
A
#
# COMPACT_ATOMS: atom_id res chain seq x y z
N MET A 1 -30.13 -20.58 62.61
CA MET A 1 -29.40 -19.32 62.87
C MET A 1 -28.18 -19.25 61.95
N ILE A 2 -28.36 -19.06 60.62
CA ILE A 2 -27.29 -19.32 59.61
C ILE A 2 -26.91 -18.08 58.79
N ILE A 3 -27.42 -16.89 59.14
CA ILE A 3 -27.10 -15.67 58.38
C ILE A 3 -26.94 -14.50 59.33
N THR A 4 -25.74 -14.35 59.86
CA THR A 4 -25.34 -13.11 60.54
C THR A 4 -25.23 -12.00 59.51
N THR A 5 -25.79 -10.83 59.84
CA THR A 5 -25.86 -9.63 58.96
C THR A 5 -24.48 -9.20 58.44
N TYR A 6 -23.41 -9.52 59.18
CA TYR A 6 -22.03 -9.21 58.82
C TYR A 6 -21.53 -10.01 57.60
N SER A 7 -21.93 -11.28 57.49
CA SER A 7 -21.52 -12.15 56.37
C SER A 7 -22.21 -11.75 55.06
N ILE A 8 -23.51 -11.41 55.14
CA ILE A 8 -24.31 -10.94 54.00
C ILE A 8 -23.72 -9.66 53.39
N LYS A 9 -23.27 -8.71 54.24
CA LYS A 9 -22.66 -7.46 53.77
C LYS A 9 -21.38 -7.70 52.96
N ARG A 10 -20.54 -8.65 53.36
CA ARG A 10 -19.31 -9.00 52.63
C ARG A 10 -19.60 -9.66 51.28
N ILE A 11 -20.57 -10.57 51.25
CA ILE A 11 -21.01 -11.22 50.01
C ILE A 11 -21.59 -10.19 49.04
N ASN A 12 -22.44 -9.29 49.52
CA ASN A 12 -23.03 -8.24 48.68
C ASN A 12 -21.95 -7.28 48.13
N ALA A 13 -20.97 -6.88 48.96
CA ALA A 13 -19.85 -6.07 48.51
C ALA A 13 -19.02 -6.77 47.42
N LEU A 14 -18.78 -8.08 47.55
CA LEU A 14 -18.09 -8.87 46.54
C LEU A 14 -18.83 -8.85 45.20
N PHE A 15 -20.14 -9.09 45.21
CA PHE A 15 -20.96 -9.06 43.99
C PHE A 15 -20.98 -7.67 43.36
N LEU A 16 -21.04 -6.60 44.16
CA LEU A 16 -20.99 -5.24 43.67
C LEU A 16 -19.65 -4.92 42.98
N ILE A 17 -18.53 -5.39 43.55
CA ILE A 17 -17.20 -5.24 42.94
C ILE A 17 -17.11 -5.98 41.61
N ILE A 18 -17.60 -7.23 41.55
CA ILE A 18 -17.61 -8.03 40.32
C ILE A 18 -18.45 -7.33 39.24
N PHE A 19 -19.62 -6.80 39.63
CA PHE A 19 -20.49 -6.08 38.71
C PHE A 19 -19.81 -4.82 38.13
N ILE A 20 -19.17 -4.02 38.99
CA ILE A 20 -18.41 -2.84 38.55
C ILE A 20 -17.26 -3.25 37.64
N ALA A 21 -16.53 -4.31 37.96
CA ALA A 21 -15.43 -4.81 37.14
C ALA A 21 -15.92 -5.26 35.75
N MET A 22 -17.10 -5.87 35.67
CA MET A 22 -17.71 -6.28 34.41
C MET A 22 -18.09 -5.08 33.54
N ILE A 23 -18.67 -4.03 34.14
CA ILE A 23 -18.98 -2.77 33.45
C ILE A 23 -17.68 -2.13 32.93
N PHE A 24 -16.64 -2.10 33.76
CA PHE A 24 -15.34 -1.56 33.39
C PHE A 24 -14.76 -2.35 32.21
N LEU A 25 -14.80 -3.68 32.24
CA LEU A 25 -14.35 -4.50 31.12
C LEU A 25 -15.10 -4.14 29.84
N LEU A 26 -16.43 -4.02 29.86
CA LEU A 26 -17.18 -3.68 28.65
C LEU A 26 -16.87 -2.29 28.08
N ILE A 27 -16.55 -1.30 28.93
CA ILE A 27 -16.23 0.07 28.48
C ILE A 27 -14.80 0.16 27.94
N PHE A 28 -13.85 -0.51 28.58
CA PHE A 28 -12.42 -0.38 28.27
C PHE A 28 -11.88 -1.49 27.35
N PHE A 29 -12.67 -2.53 27.08
CA PHE A 29 -12.26 -3.62 26.20
C PHE A 29 -12.48 -3.24 24.74
N ASP A 30 -11.39 -2.96 24.05
CA ASP A 30 -11.37 -2.78 22.60
C ASP A 30 -10.97 -4.08 21.91
N TYR A 31 -11.75 -4.49 20.91
CA TYR A 31 -11.45 -5.66 20.09
C TYR A 31 -10.86 -5.21 18.75
N GLY A 32 -9.53 -5.23 18.68
CA GLY A 32 -8.78 -4.96 17.44
C GLY A 32 -9.01 -6.05 16.40
N ARG A 33 -10.04 -5.88 15.55
CA ARG A 33 -10.29 -6.81 14.44
C ARG A 33 -9.24 -6.61 13.35
N LYS A 34 -8.40 -7.61 13.12
CA LYS A 34 -7.51 -7.65 11.96
C LYS A 34 -8.34 -7.75 10.68
N ILE A 35 -8.31 -6.71 9.86
CA ILE A 35 -8.95 -6.70 8.54
C ILE A 35 -7.92 -7.02 7.46
N HIS A 36 -8.30 -7.88 6.53
CA HIS A 36 -7.53 -8.14 5.32
C HIS A 36 -8.04 -7.22 4.21
N VAL A 37 -7.18 -6.32 3.74
CA VAL A 37 -7.45 -5.49 2.57
C VAL A 37 -6.91 -6.20 1.34
N ASN A 38 -7.79 -6.44 0.37
CA ASN A 38 -7.42 -6.94 -0.94
C ASN A 38 -7.17 -5.75 -1.85
N GLY A 39 -6.01 -5.72 -2.48
CA GLY A 39 -5.62 -4.67 -3.42
C GLY A 39 -4.45 -5.13 -4.27
N ALA A 40 -4.23 -4.43 -5.39
CA ALA A 40 -3.05 -4.63 -6.21
C ALA A 40 -1.98 -3.61 -5.81
N LEU A 41 -0.71 -4.03 -5.82
CA LEU A 41 0.41 -3.12 -5.65
C LEU A 41 0.67 -2.44 -6.99
N LEU A 42 0.53 -1.12 -7.02
CA LEU A 42 0.92 -0.29 -8.15
C LEU A 42 2.17 0.52 -7.77
N PRO A 43 3.11 0.71 -8.71
CA PRO A 43 4.22 1.64 -8.50
C PRO A 43 3.70 3.04 -8.18
N VAL A 44 4.40 3.77 -7.30
CA VAL A 44 4.01 5.13 -6.88
C VAL A 44 3.87 6.07 -8.08
N ASP A 45 4.77 5.94 -9.05
CA ASP A 45 4.78 6.76 -10.26
C ASP A 45 3.90 6.18 -11.39
N GLY A 46 3.28 5.02 -11.17
CA GLY A 46 2.49 4.32 -12.17
C GLY A 46 3.32 3.53 -13.18
N ILE A 47 2.66 3.09 -14.26
CA ILE A 47 3.26 2.33 -15.36
C ILE A 47 3.24 3.22 -16.58
N PHE A 48 4.40 3.44 -17.20
CA PHE A 48 4.54 4.22 -18.42
C PHE A 48 4.88 3.33 -19.60
N THR A 49 4.13 3.48 -20.69
CA THR A 49 4.45 2.86 -21.98
C THR A 49 5.04 3.93 -22.90
N ILE A 50 6.26 3.70 -23.37
CA ILE A 50 6.95 4.63 -24.26
C ILE A 50 6.69 4.21 -25.71
N LEU A 51 6.14 5.12 -26.49
CA LEU A 51 5.85 4.93 -27.91
C LEU A 51 6.73 5.88 -28.74
N SER A 52 7.12 5.44 -29.93
CA SER A 52 7.79 6.32 -30.90
C SER A 52 6.79 7.34 -31.44
N SER A 53 7.20 8.62 -31.55
CA SER A 53 6.35 9.68 -32.11
C SER A 53 6.09 9.49 -33.60
N ASP A 54 7.08 8.96 -34.33
CA ASP A 54 7.01 8.77 -35.78
C ASP A 54 7.32 7.31 -36.17
N PRO A 55 6.78 6.82 -37.30
CA PRO A 55 7.16 5.52 -37.85
C PRO A 55 8.66 5.52 -38.21
N SER A 56 9.44 4.83 -37.39
CA SER A 56 10.91 4.83 -37.44
C SER A 56 11.44 3.41 -37.25
N ILE A 57 12.65 3.15 -37.77
CA ILE A 57 13.32 1.86 -37.64
C ILE A 57 14.25 1.91 -36.43
N VAL A 58 14.20 0.90 -35.56
CA VAL A 58 15.12 0.78 -34.42
C VAL A 58 16.51 0.40 -34.94
N VAL A 59 17.50 1.28 -34.71
CA VAL A 59 18.90 1.06 -35.11
C VAL A 59 19.67 0.36 -33.99
N GLN A 60 19.48 0.82 -32.76
CA GLN A 60 20.22 0.31 -31.61
C GLN A 60 19.37 0.37 -30.35
N ILE A 61 19.51 -0.65 -29.51
CA ILE A 61 18.94 -0.73 -28.17
C ILE A 61 20.04 -0.41 -27.16
N LEU A 62 19.84 0.60 -26.31
CA LEU A 62 20.85 1.10 -25.36
C LEU A 62 20.59 0.63 -23.92
N VAL A 63 19.49 -0.09 -23.69
CA VAL A 63 19.07 -0.56 -22.36
C VAL A 63 18.78 -2.05 -22.38
N LYS A 64 18.90 -2.69 -21.21
CA LYS A 64 18.53 -4.09 -21.00
C LYS A 64 17.23 -4.21 -20.21
N GLU A 65 16.56 -5.34 -20.37
CA GLU A 65 15.39 -5.68 -19.55
C GLU A 65 15.76 -5.65 -18.06
N ASN A 66 14.82 -5.22 -17.21
CA ASN A 66 15.00 -5.02 -15.77
C ASN A 66 16.11 -4.03 -15.35
N GLN A 67 16.64 -3.23 -16.28
CA GLN A 67 17.61 -2.20 -15.94
C GLN A 67 16.93 -0.96 -15.34
N THR A 68 17.47 -0.44 -14.23
CA THR A 68 17.07 0.86 -13.69
C THR A 68 17.62 1.99 -14.57
N ILE A 69 16.74 2.88 -15.01
CA ILE A 69 17.06 4.03 -15.86
C ILE A 69 16.82 5.34 -15.10
N LYS A 70 17.53 6.40 -15.49
CA LYS A 70 17.30 7.76 -14.99
C LYS A 70 16.54 8.59 -16.02
N MET A 71 15.85 9.64 -15.56
CA MET A 71 15.21 10.61 -16.45
C MET A 71 16.24 11.20 -17.43
N GLY A 72 15.87 11.24 -18.71
CA GLY A 72 16.73 11.74 -19.79
C GLY A 72 17.73 10.73 -20.34
N GLN A 73 17.82 9.51 -19.78
CA GLN A 73 18.69 8.48 -20.34
C GLN A 73 18.12 7.94 -21.67
N PRO A 74 18.91 7.89 -22.74
CA PRO A 74 18.44 7.38 -24.03
C PRO A 74 18.19 5.87 -23.96
N LEU A 75 17.05 5.43 -24.51
CA LEU A 75 16.63 4.03 -24.51
C LEU A 75 16.89 3.34 -25.86
N PHE A 76 16.52 4.02 -26.94
CA PHE A 76 16.60 3.51 -28.31
C PHE A 76 17.15 4.58 -29.24
N ILE A 77 17.95 4.16 -30.22
CA ILE A 77 18.34 5.00 -31.36
C ILE A 77 17.44 4.62 -32.52
N LEU A 78 16.70 5.59 -33.04
CA LEU A 78 15.75 5.42 -34.13
C LEU A 78 16.28 6.09 -35.40
N ARG A 79 16.10 5.45 -36.55
CA ARG A 79 16.32 6.04 -37.88
C ARG A 79 14.96 6.39 -38.48
N ASN A 80 14.76 7.67 -38.74
CA ASN A 80 13.59 8.17 -39.45
C ASN A 80 13.95 8.44 -40.92
N LEU A 81 13.23 7.82 -41.84
CA LEU A 81 13.46 7.95 -43.28
C LEU A 81 13.13 9.36 -43.80
N LYS A 82 12.25 10.11 -43.12
CA LYS A 82 11.83 11.46 -43.49
C LYS A 82 12.87 12.53 -43.12
N TYR A 83 13.61 12.33 -42.03
CA TYR A 83 14.60 13.30 -41.55
C TYR A 83 15.98 13.17 -42.22
N SER A 84 16.32 11.99 -42.75
CA SER A 84 17.62 11.79 -43.42
C SER A 84 17.77 12.63 -44.70
N SER A 85 16.68 12.95 -45.40
CA SER A 85 16.73 13.73 -46.64
C SER A 85 16.96 15.24 -46.45
N THR A 86 16.84 15.77 -45.22
CA THR A 86 16.97 17.22 -44.98
C THR A 86 18.40 17.64 -44.62
N TYR A 87 19.27 16.71 -44.21
CA TYR A 87 20.64 17.00 -43.75
C TYR A 87 21.71 16.82 -44.83
N ASP A 88 21.36 16.29 -46.01
CA ASP A 88 22.28 16.10 -47.15
C ASP A 88 22.25 17.26 -48.17
N VAL A 89 21.69 18.41 -47.80
CA VAL A 89 21.63 19.64 -48.62
C VAL A 89 22.13 20.85 -47.82
N VAL A 90 23.42 20.84 -47.47
CA VAL A 90 24.22 22.04 -47.15
C VAL A 90 25.62 21.86 -47.71
#